data_AF-A0A0W0TX77-F1
#
_entry.id   AF-A0A0W0TX77-F1
#
_cell.length_a   1.000
_cell.length_b   1.000
_cell.length_c   1.000
_cell.angle_alpha   90.00
_cell.angle_beta   90.00
_cell.angle_gamma   90.00
#
_symmetry.space_group_name_H-M   'P 1'
#
loop_
_entity.id
_entity.type
_entity.pdbx_description
1 polymer ?
#
loop_
_entity_poly.entity_id
_entity_poly.type
_entity_poly.pdbx_seq_one_letter_code
_entity_poly.pdbx_strand_id
1 'polypeptide(L)'
;MPEIQYKGKTVVVANEETTETDWVIDIPLKDLFISNANKLGKRFAFSLIEIENYVKEHGQLINFYTIPRTAFSVSETKELMQRSTLITQFINQYIENSQAHAALISEETLKQMESLVDHSSQVINDPQFLKAIKQNYTEEELEELQENGISIHDLARGLAFQQFKSYYQALSVKEQHAIDHLPGIAQKLQQYGLKDSLKTIFNLHSDACLGGSAGVCREIIERMKLFRLAKEALAAMIPDEEIMDSDSEVTIRYLNP
;
A
#
# COMPACT_ATOMS: atom_id res chain seq x y z
N MET A 1 -10.99 28.07 -3.33
CA MET A 1 -10.18 27.02 -3.98
C MET A 1 -9.59 27.64 -5.24
N PRO A 2 -8.27 27.60 -5.44
CA PRO A 2 -7.62 28.22 -6.59
C PRO A 2 -8.03 27.56 -7.92
N GLU A 3 -8.04 28.36 -8.98
CA GLU A 3 -8.27 27.95 -10.36
C GLU A 3 -6.95 27.93 -11.14
N ILE A 4 -6.68 26.84 -11.87
CA ILE A 4 -5.43 26.61 -12.59
C ILE A 4 -5.72 26.17 -14.02
N GLN A 5 -4.93 26.62 -14.99
CA GLN A 5 -4.97 26.09 -16.36
C GLN A 5 -4.20 24.78 -16.45
N TYR A 6 -4.91 23.67 -16.64
CA TYR A 6 -4.30 22.34 -16.71
C TYR A 6 -4.90 21.52 -17.86
N LYS A 7 -4.04 21.00 -18.74
CA LYS A 7 -4.42 20.24 -19.96
C LYS A 7 -5.49 20.97 -20.80
N GLY A 8 -5.34 22.29 -20.95
CA GLY A 8 -6.22 23.14 -21.76
C GLY A 8 -7.59 23.45 -21.13
N LYS A 9 -7.77 23.22 -19.83
CA LYS A 9 -9.00 23.53 -19.10
C LYS A 9 -8.70 24.23 -17.78
N THR A 10 -9.56 25.15 -17.38
CA THR A 10 -9.59 25.68 -16.01
C THR A 10 -10.06 24.59 -15.06
N VAL A 11 -9.25 24.25 -14.06
CA VAL A 11 -9.60 23.30 -13.00
C VAL A 11 -9.52 23.97 -11.64
N VAL A 12 -10.50 23.66 -10.78
CA VAL A 12 -10.50 24.07 -9.37
C VAL A 12 -9.79 23.00 -8.56
N VAL A 13 -8.76 23.38 -7.79
CA VAL A 13 -8.00 22.43 -6.97
C VAL A 13 -8.10 22.76 -5.48
N ALA A 14 -8.12 21.73 -4.64
CA ALA A 14 -7.96 21.84 -3.21
C ALA A 14 -6.46 21.88 -2.88
N ASN A 15 -6.03 22.90 -2.13
CA ASN A 15 -4.71 22.93 -1.50
C ASN A 15 -4.89 22.63 -0.01
N GLU A 16 -5.02 21.36 0.36
CA GLU A 16 -5.20 20.99 1.77
C GLU A 16 -3.92 20.40 2.38
N GLU A 17 -2.88 20.08 1.60
CA GLU A 17 -1.73 19.30 2.11
C GLU A 17 -0.33 19.65 1.57
N THR A 18 -0.15 20.70 0.74
CA THR A 18 1.23 21.17 0.49
C THR A 18 1.77 21.75 1.79
N THR A 19 2.89 21.21 2.28
CA THR A 19 3.55 21.66 3.51
C THR A 19 4.40 22.89 3.26
N GLU A 20 4.68 23.20 1.99
CA GLU A 20 5.25 24.48 1.59
C GLU A 20 4.29 25.64 1.90
N THR A 21 4.85 26.74 2.40
CA THR A 21 4.11 27.94 2.83
C THR A 21 3.55 28.73 1.63
N ASP A 22 3.80 28.25 0.42
CA ASP A 22 3.46 28.87 -0.84
C ASP A 22 2.05 28.43 -1.28
N TRP A 23 1.29 29.38 -1.83
CA TRP A 23 -0.01 29.01 -2.38
C TRP A 23 0.22 28.16 -3.63
N VAL A 24 -0.61 27.14 -3.89
CA VAL A 24 -0.51 26.33 -5.11
C VAL A 24 -0.48 27.19 -6.40
N ILE A 25 -1.06 28.39 -6.41
CA ILE A 25 -1.00 29.32 -7.55
C ILE A 25 0.40 29.89 -7.81
N ASP A 26 1.27 29.88 -6.81
CA ASP A 26 2.64 30.41 -6.87
C ASP A 26 3.65 29.36 -7.34
N ILE A 27 3.29 28.07 -7.26
CA ILE A 27 4.12 26.96 -7.76
C ILE A 27 3.99 26.87 -9.28
N PRO A 28 5.10 26.86 -10.05
CA PRO A 28 5.04 26.70 -11.50
C PRO A 28 4.31 25.41 -11.90
N LEU A 29 3.46 25.46 -12.93
CA LEU A 29 2.66 24.30 -13.36
C LEU A 29 3.52 23.05 -13.68
N LYS A 30 4.74 23.27 -14.19
CA LYS A 30 5.71 22.20 -14.48
C LYS A 30 6.20 21.46 -13.21
N ASP A 31 6.07 22.08 -12.04
CA ASP A 31 6.49 21.55 -10.75
C ASP A 31 5.27 21.08 -9.91
N LEU A 32 4.05 21.33 -10.40
CA LEU A 32 2.79 20.90 -9.77
C LEU A 32 2.24 19.61 -10.35
N PHE A 33 2.04 18.60 -9.51
CA PHE A 33 1.20 17.44 -9.82
C PHE A 33 -0.27 17.75 -9.49
N ILE A 34 -1.19 17.47 -10.41
CA ILE A 34 -2.63 17.65 -10.20
C ILE A 34 -3.32 16.29 -10.32
N SER A 35 -3.98 15.88 -9.23
CA SER A 35 -4.65 14.59 -9.13
C SER A 35 -5.79 14.44 -10.14
N ASN A 36 -6.20 13.19 -10.33
CA ASN A 36 -7.50 12.93 -10.94
C ASN A 36 -8.63 13.48 -10.06
N ALA A 37 -9.79 13.69 -10.68
CA ALA A 37 -10.98 14.04 -9.93
C ALA A 37 -11.40 12.85 -9.05
N ASN A 38 -11.62 13.10 -7.76
CA ASN A 38 -12.17 12.11 -6.85
C ASN A 38 -13.66 11.84 -7.17
N LYS A 39 -14.31 10.96 -6.40
CA LYS A 39 -15.74 10.62 -6.58
C LYS A 39 -16.69 11.82 -6.46
N LEU A 40 -16.25 12.93 -5.88
CA LEU A 40 -16.99 14.18 -5.73
C LEU A 40 -16.63 15.22 -6.81
N GLY A 41 -15.82 14.86 -7.80
CA GLY A 41 -15.37 15.77 -8.85
C GLY A 41 -14.24 16.72 -8.43
N LYS A 42 -13.72 16.62 -7.19
CA LYS A 42 -12.65 17.48 -6.68
C LYS A 42 -11.27 16.99 -7.10
N ARG A 43 -10.36 17.92 -7.39
CA ARG A 43 -8.95 17.66 -7.68
C ARG A 43 -8.07 18.26 -6.59
N PHE A 44 -6.90 17.68 -6.39
CA PHE A 44 -5.89 18.11 -5.43
C PHE A 44 -4.60 18.41 -6.17
N ALA A 45 -3.84 19.37 -5.68
CA ALA A 45 -2.55 19.74 -6.27
C ALA A 45 -1.44 19.56 -5.23
N PHE A 46 -0.30 19.05 -5.68
CA PHE A 46 0.86 18.74 -4.84
C PHE A 46 2.13 19.23 -5.53
N SER A 47 3.10 19.69 -4.76
CA SER A 47 4.44 19.93 -5.28
C SER A 47 5.09 18.60 -5.66
N LEU A 48 5.66 18.49 -6.87
CA LEU A 48 6.41 17.30 -7.27
C LEU A 48 7.59 17.06 -6.33
N ILE A 49 8.23 18.12 -5.83
CA ILE A 49 9.36 18.04 -4.90
C ILE A 49 8.93 17.40 -3.58
N GLU A 50 7.75 17.75 -3.06
CA GLU A 50 7.22 17.14 -1.83
C GLU A 50 7.00 15.63 -2.02
N ILE A 51 6.40 15.23 -3.15
CA ILE A 51 6.20 13.81 -3.47
C ILE A 51 7.55 13.09 -3.57
N GLU A 52 8.53 13.68 -4.25
CA GLU A 52 9.88 13.10 -4.38
C GLU A 52 10.60 12.99 -3.04
N ASN A 53 10.49 14.00 -2.18
CA ASN A 53 11.07 13.98 -0.83
C ASN A 53 10.44 12.88 0.00
N TYR A 54 9.11 12.71 -0.07
CA TYR A 54 8.42 11.62 0.61
C TYR A 54 8.89 10.24 0.13
N VAL A 55 9.06 10.06 -1.19
CA VAL A 55 9.59 8.82 -1.77
C VAL A 55 11.02 8.56 -1.31
N LYS A 56 11.89 9.58 -1.28
CA LYS A 56 13.27 9.46 -0.77
C LYS A 56 13.31 9.08 0.70
N GLU A 57 12.50 9.74 1.53
CA GLU A 57 12.53 9.59 2.98
C GLU A 57 11.90 8.27 3.44
N HIS A 58 10.77 7.89 2.84
CA HIS A 58 9.96 6.77 3.31
C HIS A 58 9.96 5.56 2.38
N GLY A 59 10.53 5.68 1.17
CA GLY A 59 10.59 4.56 0.22
C GLY A 59 9.22 4.06 -0.25
N GLN A 60 8.25 4.97 -0.38
CA GLN A 60 6.87 4.63 -0.74
C GLN A 60 6.20 5.75 -1.57
N LEU A 61 5.29 5.33 -2.46
CA LEU A 61 4.49 6.23 -3.29
C LEU A 61 3.01 6.11 -2.90
N ILE A 62 2.50 7.11 -2.18
CA ILE A 62 1.14 7.13 -1.66
C ILE A 62 0.37 8.37 -2.14
N ASN A 63 -0.94 8.20 -2.25
CA ASN A 63 -1.94 9.20 -2.51
C ASN A 63 -2.28 9.93 -1.20
N PHE A 64 -1.82 11.17 -1.11
CA PHE A 64 -1.92 11.97 0.11
C PHE A 64 -3.37 12.42 0.43
N TYR A 65 -4.19 12.70 -0.60
CA TYR A 65 -5.56 13.19 -0.42
C TYR A 65 -6.61 12.12 -0.08
N THR A 66 -6.23 10.84 0.00
CA THR A 66 -7.15 9.79 0.42
C THR A 66 -6.96 9.48 1.91
N ILE A 67 -8.07 9.39 2.65
CA ILE A 67 -8.09 8.83 4.01
C ILE A 67 -8.94 7.56 3.94
N PRO A 68 -8.34 6.35 4.08
CA PRO A 68 -6.92 6.08 4.34
C PRO A 68 -6.02 6.36 3.12
N ARG A 69 -4.74 6.70 3.34
CA ARG A 69 -3.75 7.00 2.29
C ARG A 69 -3.44 5.72 1.50
N THR A 70 -3.86 5.68 0.24
CA THR A 70 -3.69 4.50 -0.65
C THR A 70 -2.59 4.75 -1.68
N ALA A 71 -2.27 3.82 -2.57
CA ALA A 71 -1.45 4.14 -3.74
C ALA A 71 -2.19 5.10 -4.70
N PHE A 72 -1.44 5.89 -5.50
CA PHE A 72 -2.01 6.66 -6.61
C PHE A 72 -2.60 5.74 -7.67
N SER A 73 -3.60 6.23 -8.43
CA SER A 73 -4.17 5.47 -9.54
C SER A 73 -3.14 5.23 -10.66
N VAL A 74 -3.43 4.30 -11.59
CA VAL A 74 -2.54 3.98 -12.72
C VAL A 74 -2.17 5.23 -13.54
N SER A 75 -3.15 6.07 -13.86
CA SER A 75 -2.92 7.28 -14.66
C SER A 75 -2.15 8.36 -13.91
N GLU A 76 -2.38 8.50 -12.60
CA GLU A 76 -1.62 9.40 -11.72
C GLU A 76 -0.16 8.93 -11.59
N THR A 77 0.04 7.63 -11.34
CA THR A 77 1.37 7.01 -11.27
C THR A 77 2.13 7.19 -12.59
N LYS A 78 1.46 6.97 -13.73
CA LYS A 78 2.02 7.22 -15.06
C LYS A 78 2.46 8.67 -15.24
N GLU A 79 1.61 9.63 -14.88
CA GLU A 79 1.96 11.05 -14.99
C GLU A 79 3.14 11.42 -14.09
N LEU A 80 3.17 10.91 -12.85
CA LEU A 80 4.28 11.12 -11.92
C LEU A 80 5.60 10.56 -12.48
N MET A 81 5.59 9.36 -13.06
CA MET A 81 6.76 8.79 -13.73
C MET A 81 7.22 9.65 -14.91
N GLN A 82 6.29 10.10 -15.77
CA GLN A 82 6.63 10.96 -16.91
C GLN A 82 7.26 12.30 -16.50
N ARG A 83 6.96 12.78 -15.28
CA ARG A 83 7.39 14.10 -14.80
C ARG A 83 8.56 14.05 -13.84
N SER A 84 8.88 12.89 -13.26
CA SER A 84 9.97 12.71 -12.33
C SER A 84 10.81 11.48 -12.68
N THR A 85 12.08 11.72 -13.01
CA THR A 85 13.08 10.66 -13.18
C THR A 85 13.27 9.86 -11.89
N LEU A 86 13.19 10.52 -10.73
CA LEU A 86 13.35 9.86 -9.44
C LEU A 86 12.21 8.88 -9.16
N ILE A 87 10.95 9.31 -9.35
CA ILE A 87 9.80 8.44 -9.16
C ILE A 87 9.86 7.27 -10.16
N THR A 88 10.26 7.54 -11.41
CA THR A 88 10.46 6.48 -12.41
C THR A 88 11.50 5.45 -11.97
N GLN A 89 12.67 5.90 -11.49
CA GLN A 89 13.73 5.01 -11.00
C GLN A 89 13.26 4.18 -9.80
N PHE A 90 12.57 4.82 -8.84
CA PHE A 90 11.97 4.13 -7.69
C PHE A 90 11.01 3.02 -8.14
N ILE A 91 10.10 3.31 -9.07
CA ILE A 91 9.12 2.33 -9.56
C ILE A 91 9.79 1.18 -10.30
N ASN A 92 10.76 1.46 -11.19
CA ASN A 92 11.50 0.42 -11.90
C ASN A 92 12.22 -0.51 -10.92
N GLN A 93 12.96 0.05 -9.97
CA GLN A 93 13.67 -0.72 -8.96
C GLN A 93 12.70 -1.54 -8.08
N TYR A 94 11.55 -0.97 -7.72
CA TYR A 94 10.52 -1.66 -6.96
C TYR A 94 9.97 -2.88 -7.71
N ILE A 95 9.69 -2.73 -9.01
CA ILE A 95 9.24 -3.84 -9.86
C ILE A 95 10.31 -4.92 -9.95
N GLU A 96 11.55 -4.55 -10.29
CA GLU A 96 12.68 -5.49 -10.42
C GLU A 96 12.88 -6.32 -9.15
N ASN A 97 12.91 -5.66 -7.98
CA ASN A 97 13.10 -6.32 -6.69
C ASN A 97 11.92 -7.23 -6.30
N SER A 98 10.70 -6.90 -6.74
CA SER A 98 9.49 -7.61 -6.31
C SER A 98 9.05 -8.69 -7.29
N GLN A 99 9.43 -8.61 -8.57
CA GLN A 99 8.83 -9.39 -9.65
C GLN A 99 8.95 -10.91 -9.48
N ALA A 100 10.12 -11.39 -9.07
CA ALA A 100 10.37 -12.82 -8.88
C ALA A 100 9.50 -13.43 -7.76
N HIS A 101 9.18 -12.64 -6.73
CA HIS A 101 8.48 -13.09 -5.54
C HIS A 101 6.98 -12.82 -5.62
N ALA A 102 6.57 -11.64 -6.10
CA ALA A 102 5.17 -11.25 -6.23
C ALA A 102 4.37 -12.23 -7.12
N ALA A 103 4.99 -12.78 -8.17
CA ALA A 103 4.35 -13.75 -9.05
C ALA A 103 4.05 -15.11 -8.38
N LEU A 104 4.69 -15.40 -7.24
CA LEU A 104 4.52 -16.66 -6.51
C LEU A 104 3.41 -16.59 -5.45
N ILE A 105 2.95 -15.39 -5.08
CA ILE A 105 1.89 -15.17 -4.10
C ILE A 105 0.54 -15.27 -4.82
N SER A 106 -0.26 -16.28 -4.46
CA SER A 106 -1.54 -16.51 -5.12
C SER A 106 -2.60 -15.45 -4.76
N GLU A 107 -3.58 -15.24 -5.65
CA GLU A 107 -4.75 -14.39 -5.37
C GLU A 107 -5.58 -14.94 -4.20
N GLU A 108 -5.61 -16.27 -4.03
CA GLU A 108 -6.28 -16.90 -2.91
C GLU A 108 -5.60 -16.52 -1.59
N THR A 109 -4.27 -16.54 -1.54
CA THR A 109 -3.50 -16.09 -0.39
C THR A 109 -3.82 -14.66 -0.01
N LEU A 110 -3.90 -13.76 -1.00
CA LEU A 110 -4.23 -12.36 -0.75
C LEU A 110 -5.67 -12.16 -0.25
N LYS A 111 -6.64 -12.92 -0.81
CA LYS A 111 -8.04 -12.87 -0.34
C LYS A 111 -8.19 -13.38 1.09
N GLN A 112 -7.48 -14.45 1.46
CA GLN A 112 -7.51 -14.97 2.83
C GLN A 112 -6.87 -13.99 3.80
N MET A 113 -5.75 -13.36 3.42
CA MET A 113 -5.14 -12.29 4.22
C MET A 113 -6.09 -11.09 4.39
N GLU A 114 -6.81 -10.67 3.34
CA GLU A 114 -7.80 -9.58 3.41
C GLU A 114 -8.94 -9.96 4.36
N SER A 115 -9.45 -11.19 4.27
CA SER A 115 -10.44 -11.70 5.21
C SER A 115 -9.95 -11.71 6.66
N LEU A 116 -8.68 -12.06 6.91
CA LEU A 116 -8.10 -12.03 8.26
C LEU A 116 -8.00 -10.59 8.81
N VAL A 117 -7.69 -9.62 7.94
CA VAL A 117 -7.66 -8.18 8.29
C VAL A 117 -9.06 -7.70 8.66
N ASP A 118 -10.05 -7.99 7.82
CA ASP A 118 -11.43 -7.54 8.03
C ASP A 118 -12.02 -8.18 9.28
N HIS A 119 -11.85 -9.50 9.42
CA HIS A 119 -12.32 -10.26 10.57
C HIS A 119 -11.69 -9.75 11.87
N SER A 120 -10.37 -9.61 11.94
CA SER A 120 -9.68 -9.14 13.15
C SER A 120 -10.14 -7.75 13.60
N SER A 121 -10.45 -6.84 12.67
CA SER A 121 -10.92 -5.49 13.00
C SER A 121 -12.36 -5.46 13.57
N GLN A 122 -13.22 -6.35 13.08
CA GLN A 122 -14.64 -6.42 13.49
C GLN A 122 -14.83 -7.18 14.80
N VAL A 123 -14.05 -8.23 14.98
CA VAL A 123 -14.31 -9.28 15.95
C VAL A 123 -13.77 -8.95 17.35
N ILE A 124 -12.75 -8.09 17.44
CA ILE A 124 -12.22 -7.58 18.73
C ILE A 124 -13.24 -6.74 19.52
N ASN A 125 -14.29 -6.24 18.84
CA ASN A 125 -15.38 -5.48 19.44
C ASN A 125 -16.69 -6.26 19.48
N ASP A 126 -16.73 -7.51 18.98
CA ASP A 126 -17.92 -8.34 18.96
C ASP A 126 -18.18 -8.96 20.35
N PRO A 127 -19.30 -8.65 21.02
CA PRO A 127 -19.62 -9.21 22.32
C PRO A 127 -19.74 -10.74 22.34
N GLN A 128 -20.18 -11.37 21.24
CA GLN A 128 -20.30 -12.83 21.15
C GLN A 128 -18.92 -13.49 21.08
N PHE A 129 -18.00 -12.89 20.32
CA PHE A 129 -16.62 -13.34 20.26
C PHE A 129 -15.90 -13.18 21.59
N LEU A 130 -16.02 -12.01 22.23
CA LEU A 130 -15.43 -11.79 23.56
C LEU A 130 -16.01 -12.75 24.60
N LYS A 131 -17.30 -13.10 24.51
CA LYS A 131 -17.91 -14.13 25.36
C LYS A 131 -17.31 -15.51 25.10
N ALA A 132 -17.11 -15.89 23.83
CA ALA A 132 -16.46 -17.16 23.47
C ALA A 132 -15.01 -17.23 23.96
N ILE A 133 -14.28 -16.12 23.95
CA ILE A 133 -12.92 -16.06 24.51
C ILE A 133 -12.95 -16.26 26.01
N LYS A 134 -13.82 -15.55 26.73
CA LYS A 134 -13.96 -15.67 28.18
C LYS A 134 -14.27 -17.11 28.61
N GLN A 135 -14.96 -17.89 27.79
CA GLN A 135 -15.24 -19.31 28.07
C GLN A 135 -13.99 -20.21 28.08
N ASN A 136 -12.85 -19.74 27.55
CA ASN A 136 -11.59 -20.48 27.56
C ASN A 136 -10.76 -20.26 28.84
N TYR A 137 -11.22 -19.39 29.74
CA TYR A 137 -10.50 -19.00 30.96
C TYR A 137 -11.42 -19.10 32.18
N THR A 138 -10.86 -19.42 33.34
CA THR A 138 -11.60 -19.33 34.61
C THR A 138 -11.72 -17.87 35.07
N GLU A 139 -12.61 -17.59 36.03
CA GLU A 139 -12.71 -16.25 36.62
C GLU A 139 -11.40 -15.83 37.31
N GLU A 140 -10.76 -16.74 38.05
CA GLU A 140 -9.46 -16.51 38.70
C GLU A 140 -8.35 -16.19 37.69
N GLU A 141 -8.29 -16.90 36.55
CA GLU A 141 -7.31 -16.63 35.49
C GLU A 141 -7.54 -15.27 34.83
N LEU A 142 -8.80 -14.88 34.63
CA LEU A 142 -9.13 -13.57 34.05
C LEU A 142 -8.79 -12.42 35.01
N GLU A 143 -9.01 -12.61 36.32
CA GLU A 143 -8.60 -11.64 37.35
C GLU A 143 -7.07 -11.50 37.40
N GLU A 144 -6.33 -12.61 37.41
CA GLU A 144 -4.87 -12.59 37.40
C GLU A 144 -4.30 -11.94 36.12
N LEU A 145 -4.90 -12.21 34.96
CA LEU A 145 -4.54 -11.54 33.70
C LEU A 145 -4.80 -10.03 33.77
N GLN A 146 -5.93 -9.63 34.33
CA GLN A 146 -6.29 -8.22 34.48
C GLN A 146 -5.37 -7.48 35.47
N GLU A 147 -4.98 -8.13 36.58
CA GLU A 147 -4.01 -7.61 37.54
C GLU A 147 -2.62 -7.42 36.91
N ASN A 148 -2.26 -8.25 35.94
CA ASN A 148 -1.05 -8.12 35.12
C ASN A 148 -1.20 -7.15 33.93
N GLY A 149 -2.32 -6.41 33.85
CA GLY A 149 -2.56 -5.39 32.82
C GLY A 149 -3.02 -5.94 31.47
N ILE A 150 -3.42 -7.22 31.40
CA ILE A 150 -3.90 -7.87 30.18
C ILE A 150 -5.43 -7.83 30.15
N SER A 151 -6.00 -7.15 29.15
CA SER A 151 -7.44 -7.07 28.95
C SER A 151 -7.98 -8.24 28.11
N ILE A 152 -9.30 -8.46 28.16
CA ILE A 152 -9.96 -9.42 27.26
C ILE A 152 -9.76 -9.08 25.77
N HIS A 153 -9.56 -7.79 25.45
CA HIS A 153 -9.24 -7.38 24.10
C HIS A 153 -7.82 -7.80 23.70
N ASP A 154 -6.85 -7.82 24.63
CA ASP A 154 -5.50 -8.36 24.37
C ASP A 154 -5.57 -9.85 24.01
N LEU A 155 -6.42 -10.61 24.71
CA LEU A 155 -6.67 -12.02 24.41
C LEU A 155 -7.32 -12.22 23.04
N ALA A 156 -8.31 -11.39 22.69
CA ALA A 156 -8.93 -11.40 21.36
C ALA A 156 -7.92 -11.15 20.23
N ARG A 157 -7.03 -10.20 20.44
CA ARG A 157 -5.95 -9.87 19.51
C ARG A 157 -4.94 -11.02 19.40
N GLY A 158 -4.60 -11.67 20.52
CA GLY A 158 -3.74 -12.86 20.54
C GLY A 158 -4.31 -14.03 19.73
N LEU A 159 -5.62 -14.28 19.82
CA LEU A 159 -6.29 -15.32 19.03
C LEU A 159 -6.31 -15.00 17.53
N ALA A 160 -6.63 -13.76 17.15
CA ALA A 160 -6.56 -13.31 15.75
C ALA A 160 -5.13 -13.44 15.17
N PHE A 161 -4.12 -13.20 15.99
CA PHE A 161 -2.73 -13.41 15.60
C PHE A 161 -2.37 -14.89 15.41
N GLN A 162 -2.84 -15.77 16.29
CA GLN A 162 -2.66 -17.22 16.15
C GLN A 162 -3.26 -17.75 14.85
N GLN A 163 -4.47 -17.30 14.47
CA GLN A 163 -5.12 -17.69 13.21
C GLN A 163 -4.26 -17.34 12.00
N PHE A 164 -3.72 -16.13 11.94
CA PHE A 164 -2.79 -15.74 10.88
C PHE A 164 -1.50 -16.55 10.91
N LYS A 165 -0.90 -16.76 12.07
CA LYS A 165 0.33 -17.55 12.18
C LYS A 165 0.12 -18.98 11.66
N SER A 166 -0.99 -19.62 12.04
CA SER A 166 -1.37 -20.93 11.54
C SER A 166 -1.60 -20.93 10.03
N TYR A 167 -2.29 -19.91 9.50
CA TYR A 167 -2.48 -19.75 8.07
C TYR A 167 -1.16 -19.59 7.31
N TYR A 168 -0.29 -18.69 7.78
CA TYR A 168 1.03 -18.43 7.19
C TYR A 168 1.91 -19.69 7.19
N GLN A 169 1.93 -20.44 8.30
CA GLN A 169 2.68 -21.70 8.41
C GLN A 169 2.13 -22.81 7.51
N ALA A 170 0.85 -22.77 7.16
CA ALA A 170 0.20 -23.71 6.26
C ALA A 170 0.40 -23.37 4.77
N LEU A 171 0.86 -22.16 4.45
CA LEU A 171 1.18 -21.78 3.07
C LEU A 171 2.28 -22.67 2.49
N SER A 172 2.33 -22.75 1.16
CA SER A 172 3.43 -23.44 0.49
C SER A 172 4.78 -22.78 0.83
N VAL A 173 5.87 -23.56 0.89
CA VAL A 173 7.22 -23.03 1.15
C VAL A 173 7.60 -21.92 0.15
N LYS A 174 7.12 -22.04 -1.10
CA LYS A 174 7.33 -21.02 -2.14
C LYS A 174 6.63 -19.70 -1.81
N GLU A 175 5.38 -19.75 -1.36
CA GLU A 175 4.63 -18.55 -0.97
C GLU A 175 5.19 -17.91 0.30
N GLN A 176 5.54 -18.71 1.31
CA GLN A 176 6.20 -18.18 2.52
C GLN A 176 7.50 -17.46 2.16
N HIS A 177 8.36 -18.09 1.35
CA HIS A 177 9.60 -17.48 0.89
C HIS A 177 9.35 -16.21 0.08
N ALA A 178 8.34 -16.20 -0.79
CA ALA A 178 7.96 -15.02 -1.56
C ALA A 178 7.50 -13.85 -0.68
N ILE A 179 6.68 -14.13 0.33
CA ILE A 179 6.23 -13.14 1.32
C ILE A 179 7.41 -12.59 2.12
N ASP A 180 8.30 -13.45 2.62
CA ASP A 180 9.48 -13.05 3.40
C ASP A 180 10.41 -12.09 2.62
N HIS A 181 10.45 -12.20 1.28
CA HIS A 181 11.29 -11.37 0.41
C HIS A 181 10.65 -10.05 -0.04
N LEU A 182 9.37 -9.81 0.29
CA LEU A 182 8.78 -8.50 0.06
C LEU A 182 9.50 -7.45 0.94
N PRO A 183 9.85 -6.26 0.39
CA PRO A 183 10.54 -5.22 1.14
C PRO A 183 9.85 -4.86 2.46
N GLY A 184 10.60 -4.89 3.58
CA GLY A 184 10.10 -4.55 4.92
C GLY A 184 9.27 -5.64 5.62
N ILE A 185 8.82 -6.69 4.92
CA ILE A 185 8.02 -7.77 5.53
C ILE A 185 8.84 -8.59 6.52
N ALA A 186 10.06 -9.02 6.17
CA ALA A 186 10.90 -9.80 7.09
C ALA A 186 11.14 -9.08 8.43
N GLN A 187 11.36 -7.77 8.40
CA GLN A 187 11.57 -6.95 9.60
C GLN A 187 10.28 -6.87 10.44
N LYS A 188 9.12 -6.65 9.82
CA LYS A 188 7.83 -6.69 10.51
C LYS A 188 7.54 -8.06 11.10
N LEU A 189 7.77 -9.14 10.34
CA LEU A 189 7.60 -10.51 10.84
C LEU A 189 8.47 -10.79 12.07
N GLN A 190 9.71 -10.28 12.09
CA GLN A 190 10.60 -10.35 13.25
C GLN A 190 10.11 -9.50 14.42
N GLN A 191 9.71 -8.24 14.18
CA GLN A 191 9.15 -7.34 15.20
C GLN A 191 7.92 -7.94 15.88
N TYR A 192 7.07 -8.63 15.13
CA TYR A 192 5.89 -9.30 15.66
C TYR A 192 6.17 -10.72 16.21
N GLY A 193 7.44 -11.15 16.25
CA GLY A 193 7.83 -12.44 16.81
C GLY A 193 7.26 -13.65 16.07
N LEU A 194 6.95 -13.53 14.77
CA LEU A 194 6.35 -14.62 13.99
C LEU A 194 7.32 -15.80 13.75
N LYS A 195 8.63 -15.54 13.84
CA LYS A 195 9.67 -16.57 13.79
C LYS A 195 9.92 -17.26 15.14
N ASP A 196 9.47 -16.67 16.26
CA ASP A 196 9.68 -17.17 17.62
C ASP A 196 8.37 -17.61 18.32
N SER A 197 8.50 -18.29 19.47
CA SER A 197 7.39 -18.95 20.19
C SER A 197 6.28 -18.00 20.67
N LEU A 198 5.11 -18.55 21.02
CA LEU A 198 3.89 -17.84 21.47
C LEU A 198 4.10 -16.88 22.67
N LYS A 199 5.21 -16.97 23.41
CA LYS A 199 5.53 -16.10 24.57
C LYS A 199 5.59 -14.61 24.24
N THR A 200 5.78 -14.24 22.96
CA THR A 200 6.00 -12.85 22.55
C THR A 200 4.70 -12.06 22.33
N ILE A 201 3.54 -12.72 22.24
CA ILE A 201 2.24 -12.06 21.96
C ILE A 201 1.88 -11.04 23.06
N PHE A 202 2.23 -11.33 24.32
CA PHE A 202 1.95 -10.46 25.46
C PHE A 202 2.95 -9.29 25.62
N ASN A 203 4.04 -9.28 24.85
CA ASN A 203 5.06 -8.22 24.83
C ASN A 203 4.98 -7.35 23.57
N LEU A 204 3.94 -7.50 22.76
CA LEU A 204 3.73 -6.69 21.57
C LEU A 204 3.32 -5.26 21.98
N HIS A 205 3.92 -4.25 21.35
CA HIS A 205 3.55 -2.84 21.56
C HIS A 205 2.04 -2.62 21.37
N SER A 206 1.46 -1.61 22.05
CA SER A 206 0.04 -1.22 21.90
C SER A 206 -0.40 -1.00 20.43
N ASP A 207 0.52 -0.61 19.56
CA ASP A 207 0.29 -0.43 18.13
C ASP A 207 0.41 -1.75 17.33
N ALA A 208 1.21 -2.70 17.82
CA ALA A 208 1.23 -4.10 17.38
C ALA A 208 -0.01 -4.87 17.88
N CYS A 209 -0.62 -4.34 18.92
CA CYS A 209 -1.74 -4.89 19.62
C CYS A 209 -3.02 -4.77 18.77
N LEU A 210 -3.25 -3.72 17.98
CA LEU A 210 -4.32 -3.70 16.95
C LEU A 210 -4.06 -4.60 15.73
N GLY A 211 -3.42 -5.75 15.94
CA GLY A 211 -3.29 -6.84 14.98
C GLY A 211 -1.92 -6.91 14.33
N GLY A 212 -0.90 -7.40 15.03
CA GLY A 212 0.39 -7.75 14.41
C GLY A 212 0.22 -8.63 13.16
N SER A 213 -0.82 -9.47 13.13
CA SER A 213 -1.25 -10.21 11.94
C SER A 213 -1.95 -9.33 10.90
N ALA A 214 -2.93 -8.52 11.30
CA ALA A 214 -3.64 -7.61 10.40
C ALA A 214 -2.69 -6.57 9.75
N GLY A 215 -1.71 -6.06 10.49
CA GLY A 215 -0.70 -5.13 10.02
C GLY A 215 0.27 -5.77 9.03
N VAL A 216 0.67 -7.03 9.26
CA VAL A 216 1.48 -7.79 8.29
C VAL A 216 0.65 -8.12 7.04
N CYS A 217 -0.58 -8.62 7.20
CA CYS A 217 -1.49 -8.89 6.08
C CYS A 217 -1.74 -7.63 5.25
N ARG A 218 -2.08 -6.49 5.89
CA ARG A 218 -2.27 -5.21 5.20
C ARG A 218 -1.03 -4.80 4.43
N GLU A 219 0.14 -4.89 5.05
CA GLU A 219 1.39 -4.54 4.37
C GLU A 219 1.63 -5.44 3.15
N ILE A 220 1.46 -6.76 3.27
CA ILE A 220 1.60 -7.69 2.13
C ILE A 220 0.63 -7.32 1.01
N ILE A 221 -0.65 -7.10 1.36
CA ILE A 221 -1.71 -6.74 0.41
C ILE A 221 -1.39 -5.40 -0.27
N GLU A 222 -0.95 -4.39 0.49
CA GLU A 222 -0.60 -3.06 -0.02
C GLU A 222 0.62 -3.11 -0.95
N ARG A 223 1.66 -3.87 -0.58
CA ARG A 223 2.84 -4.08 -1.45
C ARG A 223 2.46 -4.76 -2.76
N MET A 224 1.59 -5.77 -2.69
CA MET A 224 1.08 -6.46 -3.87
C MET A 224 0.20 -5.56 -4.74
N LYS A 225 -0.67 -4.74 -4.14
CA LYS A 225 -1.50 -3.73 -4.84
C LYS A 225 -0.60 -2.70 -5.54
N LEU A 226 0.41 -2.16 -4.85
CA LEU A 226 1.37 -1.22 -5.44
C LEU A 226 2.14 -1.85 -6.59
N PHE A 227 2.59 -3.10 -6.46
CA PHE A 227 3.31 -3.80 -7.53
C PHE A 227 2.48 -3.97 -8.80
N ARG A 228 1.19 -4.32 -8.67
CA ARG A 228 0.27 -4.40 -9.80
C ARG A 228 0.08 -3.05 -10.48
N LEU A 229 -0.21 -2.01 -9.69
CA LEU A 229 -0.39 -0.64 -10.19
C LEU A 229 0.85 -0.12 -10.91
N ALA A 230 2.04 -0.37 -10.34
CA ALA A 230 3.31 0.01 -10.91
C ALA A 230 3.55 -0.66 -12.28
N LYS A 231 3.28 -1.97 -12.39
CA LYS A 231 3.38 -2.69 -13.67
C LYS A 231 2.40 -2.17 -14.72
N GLU A 232 1.15 -1.92 -14.32
CA GLU A 232 0.12 -1.38 -15.22
C GLU A 232 0.50 0.02 -15.72
N ALA A 233 1.01 0.88 -14.84
CA ALA A 233 1.46 2.23 -15.19
C ALA A 233 2.65 2.19 -16.15
N LEU A 234 3.64 1.33 -15.89
CA LEU A 234 4.82 1.16 -16.75
C LEU A 234 4.43 0.62 -18.13
N ALA A 235 3.58 -0.40 -18.21
CA ALA A 235 3.10 -0.94 -19.48
C ALA A 235 2.37 0.13 -20.30
N ALA A 236 1.57 0.99 -19.65
CA ALA A 236 0.89 2.09 -20.31
C ALA A 236 1.82 3.24 -20.75
N MET A 237 3.09 3.28 -20.34
CA MET A 237 4.09 4.27 -20.80
C MET A 237 4.83 3.84 -22.06
N ILE A 238 4.92 2.53 -22.31
CA ILE A 238 5.50 1.98 -23.52
C ILE A 238 4.48 2.25 -24.64
N PRO A 239 4.83 3.00 -25.72
CA PRO A 239 3.98 3.07 -26.90
C PRO A 239 3.74 1.64 -27.37
N ASP A 240 2.50 1.26 -27.71
CA ASP A 240 2.25 -0.02 -28.37
C ASP A 240 3.29 -0.18 -29.47
N GLU A 241 4.01 -1.32 -29.49
CA GLU A 241 4.97 -1.62 -30.55
C GLU A 241 4.34 -1.25 -31.88
N GLU A 242 5.06 -0.46 -32.69
CA GLU A 242 4.69 -0.23 -34.09
C GLU A 242 4.30 -1.59 -34.67
N ILE A 243 3.02 -1.78 -34.94
CA ILE A 243 2.61 -2.77 -35.92
C ILE A 243 3.28 -2.27 -37.19
N MET A 244 4.45 -2.84 -37.50
CA MET A 244 5.03 -2.71 -38.82
C MET A 244 3.97 -3.24 -39.77
N ASP A 245 3.25 -2.34 -40.43
CA ASP A 245 2.54 -2.65 -41.65
C ASP A 245 3.61 -3.10 -42.63
N SER A 246 3.80 -4.41 -42.71
CA SER A 246 4.50 -5.06 -43.81
C SER A 246 3.62 -4.93 -45.05
N ASP A 247 3.48 -3.72 -45.58
CA ASP A 247 2.99 -3.43 -46.95
C ASP A 247 2.87 -1.92 -47.25
N SER A 248 3.86 -1.11 -46.89
CA SER A 248 3.99 0.20 -47.51
C SER A 248 5.38 0.41 -48.09
N GLU A 249 5.46 0.14 -49.39
CA GLU A 249 6.56 0.54 -50.24
C GLU A 249 6.91 2.01 -50.01
N VAL A 250 8.21 2.20 -49.87
CA VAL A 250 8.93 3.46 -49.84
C VAL A 250 8.43 4.40 -50.94
N THR A 251 8.04 5.62 -50.57
CA THR A 251 8.35 6.80 -51.39
C THR A 251 8.75 7.94 -50.47
N ILE A 252 10.06 8.01 -50.20
CA ILE A 252 10.68 9.23 -49.67
C ILE A 252 10.56 10.30 -50.76
N ARG A 253 9.74 11.33 -50.54
CA ARG A 253 9.85 12.61 -51.25
C ARG A 253 10.51 13.62 -50.34
N TYR A 254 11.75 13.96 -50.67
CA TYR A 254 12.47 15.08 -50.09
C TYR A 254 11.74 16.39 -50.42
N LEU A 255 11.59 17.24 -49.40
CA LEU A 255 11.21 18.65 -49.55
C LEU A 255 12.22 19.41 -50.41
N ASN A 256 11.72 20.33 -51.24
CA ASN A 256 12.32 21.63 -51.54
C ASN A 256 11.42 22.42 -52.52
N PRO A 257 11.28 23.75 -52.39
CA PRO A 257 10.98 24.57 -51.21
C PRO A 257 9.48 24.87 -51.04
#